data_AF-A0A2E0DYJ3-F1
#
_entry.id   AF-A0A2E0DYJ3-F1
#
_cell.length_a   1.000
_cell.length_b   1.000
_cell.length_c   1.000
_cell.angle_alpha   90.00
_cell.angle_beta   90.00
_cell.angle_gamma   90.00
#
_symmetry.space_group_name_H-M   'P 1'
#
loop_
_entity.id
_entity.type
_entity.pdbx_description
1 polymer ?
#
loop_
_entity_poly.entity_id
_entity_poly.type
_entity_poly.pdbx_seq_one_letter_code
_entity_poly.pdbx_strand_id
1 'polypeptide(L)'
;MFLMTDSTILVAPRELKDQVERASRVLLCEASTADRLAEDITFCEINYGQGIYSWLEVITSDSETFNKISRSSLKLRLPSGRESVVINFDLSLPFAFLARTLHTQEKYGVTWSCDTEVISGNSRIASVNLKFDTSISPITNQKTVDALSTGLRVSLLEWNQLNKIASQFLLSEEILDES
;
A
#
# COMPACT_ATOMS: atom_id res chain seq x y z
N MET A 1 31.75 6.15 8.38
CA MET A 1 30.48 6.77 7.99
C MET A 1 30.31 6.52 6.49
N PHE A 2 29.72 5.38 6.12
CA PHE A 2 29.50 5.04 4.72
C PHE A 2 28.21 5.72 4.26
N LEU A 3 28.34 6.67 3.33
CA LEU A 3 27.23 7.13 2.52
C LEU A 3 26.85 5.97 1.60
N MET A 4 25.91 5.12 2.03
CA MET A 4 25.17 4.33 1.07
C MET A 4 24.41 5.34 0.21
N THR A 5 24.86 5.50 -1.02
CA THR A 5 24.04 6.15 -2.04
C THR A 5 22.81 5.27 -2.17
N ASP A 6 21.63 5.80 -1.81
CA ASP A 6 20.36 5.12 -2.05
C ASP A 6 20.20 4.94 -3.55
N SER A 7 20.65 3.77 -4.02
CA SER A 7 20.53 3.40 -5.41
C SER A 7 19.05 3.28 -5.75
N THR A 8 18.64 3.93 -6.83
CA THR A 8 17.26 3.88 -7.31
C THR A 8 17.20 3.26 -8.69
N ILE A 9 16.07 2.62 -8.97
CA ILE A 9 15.75 2.04 -10.28
C ILE A 9 14.43 2.62 -10.78
N LEU A 10 14.30 2.73 -12.09
CA LEU A 10 13.07 3.17 -12.74
C LEU A 10 12.23 1.95 -13.10
N VAL A 11 11.00 1.89 -12.58
CA VAL A 11 10.07 0.78 -12.81
C VAL A 11 8.73 1.29 -13.32
N ALA A 12 8.03 0.50 -14.12
CA ALA A 12 6.68 0.89 -14.52
C ALA A 12 5.69 0.67 -13.36
N PRO A 13 4.71 1.56 -13.12
CA PRO A 13 3.68 1.33 -12.09
C PRO A 13 2.97 -0.03 -12.20
N ARG A 14 2.73 -0.50 -13.43
CA ARG A 14 2.15 -1.84 -13.68
C ARG A 14 3.06 -2.98 -13.20
N GLU A 15 4.37 -2.79 -13.31
CA GLU A 15 5.37 -3.78 -12.90
C GLU A 15 5.45 -3.83 -11.37
N LEU A 16 5.41 -2.67 -10.70
CA LEU A 16 5.29 -2.62 -9.25
C LEU A 16 4.02 -3.32 -8.75
N LYS A 17 2.86 -3.03 -9.36
CA LYS A 17 1.60 -3.70 -9.01
C LYS A 17 1.75 -5.22 -9.13
N ASP A 18 2.21 -5.70 -10.28
CA ASP A 18 2.38 -7.14 -10.54
C ASP A 18 3.33 -7.82 -9.54
N GLN A 19 4.46 -7.19 -9.21
CA GLN A 19 5.41 -7.75 -8.23
C GLN A 19 4.81 -7.82 -6.82
N VAL A 20 4.10 -6.78 -6.36
CA VAL A 20 3.43 -6.79 -5.05
C VAL A 20 2.32 -7.83 -5.01
N GLU A 21 1.56 -7.98 -6.09
CA GLU A 21 0.51 -9.01 -6.18
C GLU A 21 1.13 -10.41 -6.06
N ARG A 22 2.12 -10.74 -6.90
CA ARG A 22 2.81 -12.05 -6.86
C ARG A 22 3.44 -12.33 -5.51
N ALA A 23 4.11 -11.33 -4.92
CA ALA A 23 4.71 -11.48 -3.59
C ALA A 23 3.66 -11.70 -2.50
N SER A 24 2.51 -11.01 -2.57
CA SER A 24 1.40 -11.21 -1.63
C SER A 24 0.77 -12.61 -1.78
N ARG A 25 0.72 -13.15 -3.00
CA ARG A 25 0.23 -14.52 -3.25
C ARG A 25 1.15 -15.60 -2.67
N VAL A 26 2.47 -15.38 -2.69
CA VAL A 26 3.46 -16.25 -2.01
C VAL A 26 3.19 -16.30 -0.50
N LEU A 27 2.72 -15.20 0.08
CA LEU A 27 2.31 -15.11 1.48
C LEU A 27 0.89 -15.64 1.75
N LEU A 28 0.36 -16.46 0.83
CA LEU A 28 -0.96 -17.11 0.91
C LEU A 28 -2.15 -16.14 0.96
N CYS A 29 -1.98 -14.89 0.52
CA CYS A 29 -3.14 -14.02 0.32
C CYS A 29 -4.07 -14.57 -0.76
N GLU A 30 -5.38 -14.51 -0.51
CA GLU A 30 -6.39 -14.72 -1.55
C GLU A 30 -6.18 -13.74 -2.72
N ALA A 31 -6.53 -14.13 -3.93
CA ALA A 31 -6.25 -13.36 -5.14
C ALA A 31 -6.81 -11.92 -5.06
N SER A 32 -8.04 -11.78 -4.57
CA SER A 32 -8.69 -10.48 -4.34
C SER A 32 -7.96 -9.62 -3.31
N THR A 33 -7.37 -10.22 -2.28
CA THR A 33 -6.61 -9.52 -1.25
C THR A 33 -5.25 -9.09 -1.80
N ALA A 34 -4.57 -9.97 -2.55
CA ALA A 34 -3.29 -9.67 -3.18
C ALA A 34 -3.40 -8.53 -4.22
N ASP A 35 -4.39 -8.58 -5.10
CA ASP A 35 -4.65 -7.52 -6.09
C ASP A 35 -4.96 -6.18 -5.38
N ARG A 36 -5.83 -6.21 -4.37
CA ARG A 36 -6.13 -5.00 -3.58
C ARG A 36 -4.88 -4.41 -2.91
N LEU A 37 -4.07 -5.24 -2.26
CA LEU A 37 -2.83 -4.80 -1.61
C LEU A 37 -1.88 -4.21 -2.65
N ALA A 38 -1.73 -4.85 -3.81
CA ALA A 38 -0.92 -4.32 -4.90
C ALA A 38 -1.39 -2.94 -5.37
N GLU A 39 -2.69 -2.72 -5.47
CA GLU A 39 -3.25 -1.40 -5.79
C GLU A 39 -2.98 -0.36 -4.70
N ASP A 40 -3.19 -0.72 -3.43
CA ASP A 40 -2.98 0.17 -2.28
C ASP A 40 -1.51 0.60 -2.19
N ILE A 41 -0.59 -0.36 -2.26
CA ILE A 41 0.86 -0.13 -2.18
C ILE A 41 1.38 0.65 -3.38
N THR A 42 0.96 0.30 -4.60
CA THR A 42 1.37 1.03 -5.82
C THR A 42 0.89 2.47 -5.79
N PHE A 43 -0.37 2.69 -5.41
CA PHE A 43 -0.92 4.03 -5.26
C PHE A 43 -0.13 4.84 -4.23
N CYS A 44 0.21 4.23 -3.10
CA CYS A 44 0.99 4.90 -2.06
C CYS A 44 2.40 5.24 -2.55
N GLU A 45 3.11 4.31 -3.19
CA GLU A 45 4.46 4.55 -3.68
C GLU A 45 4.51 5.74 -4.65
N ILE A 46 3.54 5.84 -5.54
CA ILE A 46 3.43 6.95 -6.52
C ILE A 46 3.18 8.29 -5.82
N ASN A 47 2.25 8.33 -4.86
CA ASN A 47 1.74 9.61 -4.36
C ASN A 47 2.45 10.08 -3.09
N TYR A 48 2.96 9.16 -2.28
CA TYR A 48 3.51 9.40 -0.94
C TYR A 48 4.91 8.78 -0.75
N GLY A 49 5.35 7.88 -1.63
CA GLY A 49 6.57 7.09 -1.45
C GLY A 49 6.50 6.12 -0.28
N GLN A 50 7.51 5.25 -0.15
CA GLN A 50 7.63 4.27 0.95
C GLN A 50 6.45 3.27 1.05
N GLY A 51 5.69 3.08 -0.02
CA GLY A 51 4.71 2.01 -0.13
C GLY A 51 5.38 0.63 -0.08
N ILE A 52 6.44 0.42 -0.88
CA ILE A 52 7.19 -0.84 -0.92
C ILE A 52 7.81 -1.12 0.45
N TYR A 53 8.52 -0.13 1.00
CA TYR A 53 9.10 -0.20 2.35
C TYR A 53 8.06 -0.63 3.40
N SER A 54 6.90 0.04 3.42
CA SER A 54 5.84 -0.25 4.40
C SER A 54 5.24 -1.65 4.22
N TRP A 55 5.12 -2.12 2.99
CA TRP A 55 4.70 -3.50 2.72
C TRP A 55 5.73 -4.51 3.22
N LEU A 56 7.02 -4.30 2.89
CA LEU A 56 8.13 -5.15 3.33
C LEU A 56 8.22 -5.22 4.86
N GLU A 57 8.09 -4.09 5.54
CA GLU A 57 8.08 -4.03 7.00
C GLU A 57 6.94 -4.86 7.59
N VAL A 58 5.73 -4.74 7.04
CA VAL A 58 4.55 -5.47 7.53
C VAL A 58 4.65 -6.97 7.27
N ILE A 59 5.18 -7.41 6.13
CA ILE A 59 5.33 -8.86 5.87
C ILE A 59 6.45 -9.52 6.69
N THR A 60 7.39 -8.73 7.22
CA THR A 60 8.41 -9.23 8.16
C THR A 60 7.88 -9.36 9.59
N SER A 61 6.69 -8.85 9.87
CA SER A 61 5.98 -9.15 11.12
C SER A 61 5.43 -10.58 11.14
N ASP A 62 4.96 -11.04 12.29
CA ASP A 62 4.32 -12.34 12.38
C ASP A 62 3.03 -12.38 11.54
N SER A 63 2.66 -13.58 11.09
CA SER A 63 1.50 -13.78 10.21
C SER A 63 0.18 -13.28 10.80
N GLU A 64 0.04 -13.24 12.13
CA GLU A 64 -1.17 -12.74 12.80
C GLU A 64 -1.24 -11.21 12.68
N THR A 65 -0.12 -10.52 12.90
CA THR A 65 0.01 -9.07 12.72
C THR A 65 -0.27 -8.65 11.27
N PHE A 66 0.32 -9.32 10.29
CA PHE A 66 0.05 -9.06 8.87
C PHE A 66 -1.44 -9.19 8.53
N ASN A 67 -2.09 -10.25 9.00
CA ASN A 67 -3.52 -10.49 8.78
C ASN A 67 -4.40 -9.44 9.47
N LYS A 68 -4.04 -9.02 10.70
CA LYS A 68 -4.76 -7.97 11.44
C LYS A 68 -4.66 -6.62 10.73
N ILE A 69 -3.48 -6.26 10.23
CA ILE A 69 -3.26 -5.01 9.47
C ILE A 69 -4.10 -5.04 8.19
N SER A 70 -4.00 -6.13 7.43
CA SER A 70 -4.72 -6.30 6.16
C SER A 70 -6.24 -6.25 6.35
N ARG A 71 -6.78 -6.84 7.42
CA ARG A 71 -8.23 -6.76 7.72
C ARG A 71 -8.65 -5.38 8.22
N SER A 72 -7.80 -4.71 8.99
CA SER A 72 -8.12 -3.40 9.57
C SER A 72 -8.21 -2.30 8.51
N SER A 73 -7.38 -2.35 7.47
CA SER A 73 -7.47 -1.41 6.35
C SER A 73 -8.80 -1.49 5.58
N LEU A 74 -9.49 -2.63 5.63
CA LEU A 74 -10.81 -2.83 5.00
C LEU A 74 -11.94 -2.08 5.74
N LYS A 75 -11.72 -1.64 6.98
CA LYS A 75 -12.75 -0.97 7.81
C LYS A 75 -13.02 0.49 7.41
N LEU A 76 -12.24 1.04 6.47
CA LEU A 76 -12.30 2.45 6.06
C LEU A 76 -13.52 2.79 5.20
N ARG A 77 -14.66 3.03 5.86
CA ARG A 77 -15.88 3.52 5.20
C ARG A 77 -16.71 4.40 6.12
N LEU A 78 -17.20 5.52 5.59
CA LEU A 78 -18.22 6.33 6.24
C LEU A 78 -19.57 5.58 6.17
N PRO A 79 -20.21 5.24 7.32
CA PRO A 79 -21.50 4.57 7.32
C PRO A 79 -22.59 5.46 6.70
N SER A 80 -23.51 4.85 5.96
CA SER A 80 -24.65 5.57 5.36
C SER A 80 -25.44 6.34 6.41
N GLY A 81 -25.76 7.60 6.10
CA GLY A 81 -26.54 8.48 6.99
C GLY A 81 -25.75 9.11 8.13
N ARG A 82 -24.42 8.96 8.19
CA ARG A 82 -23.57 9.69 9.14
C ARG A 82 -22.82 10.82 8.44
N GLU A 83 -22.74 11.97 9.12
CA GLU A 83 -21.94 13.11 8.67
C GLU A 83 -20.45 12.92 8.97
N SER A 84 -20.10 12.18 10.01
CA SER A 84 -18.72 11.82 10.33
C SER A 84 -18.60 10.50 11.10
N VAL A 85 -17.40 9.92 11.07
CA VAL A 85 -17.04 8.76 11.89
C VAL A 85 -15.55 8.79 12.21
N VAL A 86 -15.21 8.46 13.46
CA VAL A 86 -13.83 8.15 13.85
C VAL A 86 -13.67 6.64 13.87
N ILE A 87 -12.69 6.15 13.11
CA ILE A 87 -12.31 4.75 13.02
C ILE A 87 -11.00 4.59 13.77
N ASN A 88 -11.01 3.78 14.82
CA ASN A 88 -9.80 3.42 15.58
C ASN A 88 -9.31 2.05 15.14
N PHE A 89 -8.00 1.91 15.00
CA PHE A 89 -7.36 0.63 14.69
C PHE A 89 -6.73 0.03 15.95
N ASP A 90 -6.88 -1.29 16.09
CA ASP A 90 -6.29 -2.02 17.22
C ASP A 90 -4.74 -2.01 17.17
N LEU A 91 -4.18 -1.85 15.97
CA LEU A 91 -2.76 -1.69 15.69
C LEU A 91 -2.56 -0.47 14.80
N SER A 92 -1.49 0.29 15.03
CA SER A 92 -1.14 1.40 14.16
C SER A 92 -0.75 0.89 12.77
N LEU A 93 -1.47 1.36 11.75
CA LEU A 93 -1.31 0.89 10.38
C LEU A 93 -0.37 1.84 9.62
N PRO A 94 0.54 1.34 8.76
CA PRO A 94 1.22 2.21 7.81
C PRO A 94 0.19 2.84 6.86
N PHE A 95 0.35 4.13 6.58
CA PHE A 95 -0.53 4.87 5.66
C PHE A 95 -0.62 4.22 4.27
N ALA A 96 0.40 3.47 3.84
CA ALA A 96 0.40 2.73 2.59
C ALA A 96 -0.79 1.77 2.40
N PHE A 97 -1.34 1.24 3.50
CA PHE A 97 -2.51 0.35 3.46
C PHE A 97 -3.85 1.12 3.45
N LEU A 98 -3.82 2.44 3.63
CA LEU A 98 -5.02 3.28 3.78
C LEU A 98 -5.18 4.26 2.62
N ALA A 99 -4.07 4.80 2.10
CA ALA A 99 -4.01 5.91 1.16
C ALA A 99 -5.05 5.81 0.04
N ARG A 100 -5.00 4.75 -0.78
CA ARG A 100 -5.90 4.61 -1.93
C ARG A 100 -7.37 4.55 -1.53
N THR A 101 -7.69 3.87 -0.43
CA THR A 101 -9.08 3.77 0.06
C THR A 101 -9.58 5.15 0.50
N LEU A 102 -8.77 5.92 1.22
CA LEU A 102 -9.11 7.27 1.65
C LEU A 102 -9.33 8.21 0.46
N HIS A 103 -8.44 8.17 -0.53
CA HIS A 103 -8.59 8.96 -1.76
C HIS A 103 -9.75 8.51 -2.65
N THR A 104 -10.16 7.25 -2.53
CA THR A 104 -11.37 6.77 -3.19
C THR A 104 -12.61 7.38 -2.54
N GLN A 105 -12.62 7.55 -1.21
CA GLN A 105 -13.73 8.20 -0.47
C GLN A 105 -13.88 9.68 -0.85
N GLU A 106 -12.78 10.39 -1.11
CA GLU A 106 -12.82 11.80 -1.55
C GLU A 106 -13.61 12.00 -2.85
N LYS A 107 -13.55 11.03 -3.78
CA LYS A 107 -14.35 11.05 -5.01
C LYS A 107 -15.86 11.03 -4.75
N TYR A 108 -16.27 10.64 -3.54
CA TYR A 108 -17.66 10.59 -3.09
C TYR A 108 -18.01 11.70 -2.09
N GLY A 109 -17.17 12.74 -1.95
CA GLY A 109 -17.43 13.85 -1.05
C GLY A 109 -17.17 13.54 0.41
N VAL A 110 -16.18 12.70 0.68
CA VAL A 110 -15.72 12.42 2.03
C VAL A 110 -14.29 12.92 2.20
N THR A 111 -14.09 13.89 3.09
CA THR A 111 -12.76 14.29 3.55
C THR A 111 -12.30 13.38 4.67
N TRP A 112 -10.99 13.26 4.83
CA TRP A 112 -10.39 12.45 5.87
C TRP A 112 -9.26 13.20 6.56
N SER A 113 -9.04 12.88 7.83
CA SER A 113 -7.89 13.32 8.62
C SER A 113 -7.41 12.18 9.50
N CYS A 114 -6.10 12.09 9.70
CA CYS A 114 -5.50 11.10 10.58
C CYS A 114 -5.11 11.74 11.93
N ASP A 115 -4.85 10.90 12.94
CA ASP A 115 -4.25 11.32 14.20
C ASP A 115 -2.80 11.79 14.05
N THR A 116 -2.10 11.25 13.06
CA THR A 116 -0.70 11.59 12.74
C THR A 116 -0.65 12.33 11.39
N GLU A 117 0.25 13.32 11.29
CA GLU A 117 0.56 13.95 10.01
C GLU A 117 1.15 12.93 9.02
N VAL A 118 0.58 12.88 7.82
CA VAL A 118 0.99 11.95 6.77
C VAL A 118 2.13 12.56 5.96
N ILE A 119 3.34 12.05 6.18
CA ILE A 119 4.56 12.50 5.51
C ILE A 119 4.95 11.50 4.40
N SER A 120 4.73 10.20 4.62
CA SER A 120 5.02 9.15 3.65
C SER A 120 4.10 7.94 3.87
N GLY A 121 4.25 6.90 3.02
CA GLY A 121 3.55 5.64 3.19
C GLY A 121 3.80 4.91 4.52
N ASN A 122 4.93 5.18 5.18
CA ASN A 122 5.26 4.56 6.46
C ASN A 122 4.65 5.29 7.67
N SER A 123 4.08 6.48 7.49
CA SER A 123 3.41 7.21 8.57
C SER A 123 2.42 6.30 9.30
N ARG A 124 2.57 6.20 10.63
CA ARG A 124 1.84 5.28 11.49
C ARG A 124 0.54 5.91 11.97
N ILE A 125 -0.58 5.31 11.59
CA ILE A 125 -1.93 5.83 11.78
C ILE A 125 -2.69 4.95 12.76
N ALA A 126 -3.07 5.48 13.92
CA ALA A 126 -3.90 4.74 14.88
C ALA A 126 -5.40 5.07 14.72
N SER A 127 -5.74 6.22 14.16
CA SER A 127 -7.14 6.55 13.87
C SER A 127 -7.32 7.43 12.64
N VAL A 128 -8.48 7.27 12.00
CA VAL A 128 -8.92 8.09 10.87
C VAL A 128 -10.29 8.66 11.19
N ASN A 129 -10.43 9.96 11.01
CA ASN A 129 -11.72 10.64 10.99
C ASN A 129 -12.16 10.81 9.53
N LEU A 130 -13.35 10.32 9.20
CA LEU A 130 -13.99 10.53 7.90
C LEU A 130 -15.16 11.48 8.09
N LYS A 131 -15.31 12.48 7.21
CA LYS A 131 -16.38 13.46 7.28
C LYS A 131 -16.96 13.73 5.89
N PHE A 132 -18.27 13.80 5.77
CA PHE A 132 -18.91 14.24 4.54
C PHE A 132 -18.67 15.74 4.34
N ASP A 133 -18.16 16.10 3.17
CA ASP A 133 -17.85 17.47 2.79
C ASP A 133 -18.12 17.67 1.30
N THR A 134 -19.07 18.54 1.00
CA THR A 134 -19.48 18.88 -0.37
C THR A 134 -18.54 19.87 -1.04
N SER A 135 -17.56 20.43 -0.33
CA SER A 135 -16.60 21.41 -0.84
C SER A 135 -15.32 20.73 -1.37
N ILE A 136 -15.48 19.80 -2.32
CA ILE A 136 -14.34 19.00 -2.80
C ILE A 136 -13.55 19.81 -3.82
N SER A 137 -12.24 19.97 -3.57
CA SER A 137 -11.27 20.23 -4.63
C SER A 137 -10.71 18.89 -5.11
N PRO A 138 -10.75 18.57 -6.42
CA PRO A 138 -10.24 17.31 -6.91
C PRO A 138 -8.73 17.21 -6.64
N ILE A 139 -8.29 16.06 -6.10
CA ILE A 139 -6.86 15.77 -6.02
C ILE A 139 -6.26 15.74 -7.41
N THR A 140 -5.15 16.45 -7.55
CA THR A 140 -4.38 16.47 -8.77
C THR A 140 -3.75 15.10 -8.99
N ASN A 141 -4.22 14.36 -10.00
CA ASN A 141 -3.65 13.07 -10.41
C ASN A 141 -2.27 13.20 -11.09
N GLN A 142 -1.60 14.35 -10.99
CA GLN A 142 -0.39 14.66 -11.75
C GLN A 142 0.73 13.65 -11.46
N LYS A 143 1.00 13.32 -10.20
CA LYS A 143 2.00 12.30 -9.83
C LYS A 143 1.72 10.94 -10.49
N THR A 144 0.45 10.56 -10.58
CA THR A 144 0.03 9.31 -11.22
C THR A 144 0.21 9.38 -12.73
N VAL A 145 -0.17 10.49 -13.37
CA VAL A 145 0.05 10.72 -14.81
C VAL A 145 1.54 10.68 -15.15
N ASP A 146 2.35 11.38 -14.36
CA ASP A 146 3.81 11.42 -14.52
C ASP A 146 4.40 10.02 -14.40
N ALA A 147 4.09 9.30 -13.32
CA ALA A 147 4.58 7.93 -13.10
C ALA A 147 4.19 6.96 -14.22
N LEU A 148 2.99 7.10 -14.79
CA LEU A 148 2.56 6.28 -15.94
C LEU A 148 3.32 6.61 -17.23
N SER A 149 3.77 7.85 -17.39
CA SER A 149 4.48 8.32 -18.59
C SER A 149 6.00 8.10 -18.52
N THR A 150 6.63 8.36 -17.38
CA THR A 150 8.08 8.34 -17.23
C THR A 150 8.60 7.18 -16.39
N GLY A 151 7.71 6.37 -15.78
CA GLY A 151 8.08 5.39 -14.77
C GLY A 151 8.25 6.01 -13.39
N LEU A 152 8.38 5.14 -12.39
CA LEU A 152 8.48 5.45 -10.97
C LEU A 152 9.89 5.12 -10.49
N ARG A 153 10.56 6.08 -9.83
CA ARG A 153 11.85 5.83 -9.18
C ARG A 153 11.60 5.17 -7.83
N VAL A 154 12.15 3.97 -7.64
CA VAL A 154 12.02 3.20 -6.40
C VAL A 154 13.39 2.81 -5.87
N SER A 155 13.49 2.52 -4.56
CA SER A 155 14.71 2.01 -3.94
C SER A 155 15.10 0.67 -4.56
N LEU A 156 16.34 0.57 -5.03
CA LEU A 156 16.87 -0.67 -5.63
C LEU A 156 16.90 -1.81 -4.59
N LEU A 157 17.20 -1.48 -3.33
CA LEU A 157 17.22 -2.46 -2.24
C LEU A 157 15.83 -3.07 -2.02
N GLU A 158 14.82 -2.20 -1.85
CA GLU A 158 13.44 -2.62 -1.62
C GLU A 158 12.89 -3.38 -2.83
N TRP A 159 13.20 -2.90 -4.04
CA TRP A 159 12.83 -3.57 -5.29
C TRP A 159 13.39 -4.99 -5.38
N ASN A 160 14.68 -5.16 -5.05
CA ASN A 160 15.31 -6.48 -5.08
C ASN A 160 14.74 -7.42 -4.02
N GLN A 161 14.40 -6.92 -2.84
CA GLN A 161 13.73 -7.70 -1.79
C GLN A 161 12.34 -8.15 -2.24
N LEU A 162 11.54 -7.24 -2.82
CA LEU A 162 10.24 -7.55 -3.38
C LEU A 162 10.33 -8.61 -4.49
N ASN A 163 11.24 -8.43 -5.44
CA ASN A 163 11.46 -9.36 -6.54
C ASN A 163 11.83 -10.77 -6.05
N LYS A 164 12.66 -10.87 -5.01
CA LYS A 164 13.07 -12.16 -4.43
C LYS A 164 11.89 -12.93 -3.83
N ILE A 165 10.90 -12.23 -3.29
CA ILE A 165 9.68 -12.85 -2.77
C ILE A 165 8.78 -13.23 -3.94
N ALA A 166 8.52 -12.28 -4.85
CA ALA A 166 7.64 -12.47 -6.00
C ALA A 166 8.11 -13.57 -6.96
N SER A 167 9.43 -13.84 -7.06
CA SER A 167 9.97 -14.92 -7.89
C SER A 167 9.57 -16.31 -7.41
N GLN A 168 9.19 -16.45 -6.14
CA GLN A 168 8.73 -17.74 -5.57
C GLN A 168 7.32 -18.12 -6.03
N PHE A 169 6.55 -17.17 -6.58
CA PHE A 169 5.19 -17.41 -7.04
C PHE A 169 5.09 -18.43 -8.20
N LEU A 170 6.16 -18.55 -8.99
CA LEU A 170 6.23 -19.44 -10.16
C LEU A 170 7.22 -20.59 -9.97
N LEU A 171 7.57 -20.96 -8.74
CA LEU A 171 8.33 -22.19 -8.52
C LEU A 171 7.43 -23.38 -8.92
N SER A 172 7.73 -23.88 -10.11
CA SER A 172 7.16 -25.05 -10.79
C SER A 172 7.10 -26.27 -9.88
N GLU A 173 6.10 -27.13 -10.10
CA GLU A 173 5.94 -28.44 -9.45
C GLU A 173 7.21 -29.33 -9.48
N GLU A 174 8.20 -29.01 -10.33
CA GLU A 174 9.50 -29.69 -10.40
C GLU A 174 10.28 -29.78 -9.08
N ILE A 175 10.04 -28.91 -8.10
CA ILE A 175 10.70 -28.98 -6.78
C ILE A 175 9.93 -29.90 -5.81
N LEU A 176 8.69 -30.27 -6.14
CA LEU A 176 7.88 -31.19 -5.34
C LEU A 176 8.08 -32.66 -5.73
N ASP A 177 8.63 -32.94 -6.91
CA ASP A 177 8.92 -34.29 -7.41
C ASP A 177 10.32 -34.82 -7.02
N GLU A 178 11.14 -34.04 -6.31
CA GLU A 178 12.44 -34.50 -5.75
C GLU A 178 12.35 -35.00 -4.28
N SER A 179 11.15 -35.32 -3.77
CA SER A 179 10.95 -35.88 -2.41
C SER A 179 10.56 -37.37 -2.41
#